data_AF-A0A0U2UJK3-F1
#
_entry.id   AF-A0A0U2UJK3-F1
#
_cell.length_a   1.000
_cell.length_b   1.000
_cell.length_c   1.000
_cell.angle_alpha   90.00
_cell.angle_beta   90.00
_cell.angle_gamma   90.00
#
_symmetry.space_group_name_H-M   'P 1'
#
loop_
_entity.id
_entity.type
_entity.pdbx_description
1 polymer ?
#
loop_
_entity_poly.entity_id
_entity_poly.type
_entity_poly.pdbx_seq_one_letter_code
_entity_poly.pdbx_strand_id
1 'polypeptide(L)'
;MRNYEEILATKIDQKLKSVVCNKCGKTSEVTWNEHDHEYWGHEDMHHVDVTFEEEDNKYRSKCWLFDLCDECLVGFVKTFKHAPDWFRGNYGHSTQRIFEEWVSNGCKSYDRF
;
A
#
# COMPACT_ATOMS: atom_id res chain seq x y z
N MET A 1 22.42 -53.78 0.73
CA MET A 1 22.62 -52.98 -0.51
C MET A 1 21.46 -52.00 -0.58
N ARG A 2 21.71 -50.69 -0.74
CA ARG A 2 20.63 -49.68 -0.80
C ARG A 2 20.30 -49.42 -2.27
N ASN A 3 19.00 -49.43 -2.60
CA ASN A 3 18.48 -49.09 -3.91
C ASN A 3 17.84 -47.70 -3.82
N TYR A 4 18.06 -46.88 -4.85
CA TYR A 4 17.49 -45.55 -4.96
C TYR A 4 16.76 -45.44 -6.30
N GLU A 5 15.67 -44.68 -6.32
CA GLU A 5 14.95 -44.32 -7.55
C GLU A 5 15.14 -42.84 -7.83
N GLU A 6 15.34 -42.50 -9.10
CA GLU A 6 15.35 -41.12 -9.55
C GLU A 6 13.91 -40.64 -9.72
N ILE A 7 13.55 -39.58 -9.00
CA ILE A 7 12.25 -38.93 -9.11
C ILE A 7 12.48 -37.56 -9.75
N LEU A 8 11.87 -37.34 -10.92
CA LEU A 8 11.83 -36.02 -11.56
C LEU A 8 10.84 -35.13 -10.81
N ALA A 9 11.34 -34.13 -10.08
CA ALA A 9 10.52 -33.13 -9.41
C ALA A 9 10.39 -31.87 -10.29
N THR A 10 9.17 -31.50 -10.65
CA THR A 10 8.89 -30.24 -11.36
C THR A 10 8.88 -29.08 -10.37
N LYS A 11 9.76 -28.09 -10.56
CA LYS A 11 9.76 -26.85 -9.79
C LYS A 11 8.77 -25.86 -10.41
N ILE A 12 7.84 -25.35 -9.62
CA ILE A 12 6.91 -24.28 -10.03
C ILE A 12 7.42 -22.97 -9.42
N ASP A 13 7.87 -22.05 -10.26
CA ASP A 13 8.23 -20.70 -9.83
C ASP A 13 7.03 -19.75 -10.05
N GLN A 14 6.51 -19.18 -8.96
CA GLN A 14 5.45 -18.18 -9.01
C GLN A 14 6.07 -16.80 -9.22
N LYS A 15 5.78 -16.18 -10.37
CA LYS A 15 6.16 -14.80 -10.66
C LYS A 15 4.93 -13.90 -10.53
N LEU A 16 5.01 -12.85 -9.71
CA LEU A 16 3.98 -11.82 -9.59
C LEU A 16 3.78 -11.13 -10.95
N LYS A 17 2.56 -11.14 -11.48
CA LYS A 17 2.24 -10.70 -12.85
C LYS A 17 1.74 -9.26 -12.92
N SER A 18 1.05 -8.82 -11.88
CA SER A 18 0.38 -7.52 -11.85
C SER A 18 0.09 -7.13 -10.41
N VAL A 19 0.04 -5.83 -10.14
CA VAL A 19 -0.36 -5.26 -8.85
C VAL A 19 -1.59 -4.39 -9.04
N VAL A 20 -2.51 -4.44 -8.09
CA VAL A 20 -3.78 -3.71 -8.12
C VAL A 20 -3.82 -2.70 -6.99
N CYS A 21 -4.11 -1.45 -7.32
CA CYS A 21 -4.32 -0.40 -6.31
C CYS A 21 -5.53 -0.74 -5.44
N ASN A 22 -5.32 -0.90 -4.14
CA ASN A 22 -6.38 -1.25 -3.18
C ASN A 22 -7.46 -0.16 -3.04
N LYS A 23 -7.18 1.08 -3.47
CA LYS A 23 -8.12 2.20 -3.35
C LYS A 23 -9.01 2.39 -4.58
N CYS A 24 -8.44 2.38 -5.78
CA CYS A 24 -9.18 2.67 -7.02
C CYS A 24 -9.33 1.47 -7.97
N GLY A 25 -8.63 0.36 -7.71
CA GLY A 25 -8.65 -0.82 -8.58
C GLY A 25 -7.82 -0.71 -9.86
N LYS A 26 -7.05 0.37 -10.07
CA LYS A 26 -6.11 0.48 -11.19
C LYS A 26 -5.08 -0.67 -11.10
N THR A 27 -4.86 -1.37 -12.20
CA THR A 27 -3.89 -2.46 -12.31
C THR A 27 -2.66 -1.98 -13.06
N SER A 28 -1.48 -2.30 -12.54
CA SER A 28 -0.21 -2.15 -13.25
C SER A 28 0.38 -3.54 -13.52
N GLU A 29 0.71 -3.80 -14.78
CA GLU A 29 1.41 -5.05 -15.16
C GLU A 29 2.86 -5.00 -14.72
N VAL A 30 3.39 -6.15 -14.32
CA VAL A 30 4.80 -6.29 -13.96
C VAL A 30 5.56 -6.84 -15.14
N THR A 31 6.52 -6.07 -15.61
CA THR A 31 7.56 -6.55 -16.52
C THR A 31 8.74 -7.10 -15.72
N TRP A 32 9.00 -8.39 -15.86
CA TRP A 32 10.21 -9.02 -15.31
C TRP A 32 11.36 -8.87 -16.30
N ASN A 33 12.42 -8.19 -15.90
CA ASN A 33 13.71 -8.25 -16.58
C ASN A 33 14.56 -9.34 -15.91
N GLU A 34 15.15 -10.25 -16.71
CA GLU A 34 15.89 -11.41 -16.19
C GLU A 34 17.23 -11.06 -15.51
N HIS A 35 17.66 -9.79 -15.59
CA HIS A 35 18.92 -9.30 -15.04
C HIS A 35 18.81 -8.58 -13.71
N ASP A 36 17.64 -8.01 -13.39
CA ASP A 36 17.41 -7.44 -12.08
C ASP A 36 16.52 -8.41 -11.31
N HIS A 37 17.09 -9.02 -10.27
CA HIS A 37 16.30 -9.66 -9.21
C HIS A 37 15.50 -8.63 -8.38
N GLU A 38 15.31 -7.43 -8.92
CA GLU A 38 14.72 -6.27 -8.30
C GLU A 38 13.60 -5.75 -9.20
N TYR A 39 12.53 -5.33 -8.57
CA TYR A 39 11.22 -5.14 -9.19
C TYR A 39 11.15 -3.76 -9.87
N TRP A 40 11.66 -3.61 -11.09
CA TRP A 40 11.76 -2.30 -11.76
C TRP A 40 10.47 -1.79 -12.44
N GLY A 41 9.30 -2.38 -12.17
CA GLY A 41 8.06 -2.13 -12.94
C GLY A 41 6.96 -1.29 -12.27
N HIS A 42 7.20 -0.71 -11.10
CA HIS A 42 6.16 -0.04 -10.30
C HIS A 42 6.40 1.45 -10.11
N GLU A 43 6.84 2.19 -11.14
CA GLU A 43 6.97 3.65 -11.04
C GLU A 43 5.67 4.32 -10.52
N ASP A 44 4.52 3.72 -10.83
CA ASP A 44 3.20 4.23 -10.46
C ASP A 44 2.54 3.50 -9.26
N MET A 45 3.17 2.50 -8.64
CA MET A 45 2.55 1.69 -7.56
C MET A 45 3.43 1.63 -6.32
N HIS A 46 2.85 2.01 -5.18
CA HIS A 46 3.56 2.15 -3.91
C HIS A 46 3.03 1.17 -2.89
N HIS A 47 3.94 0.39 -2.30
CA HIS A 47 3.64 -0.54 -1.23
C HIS A 47 3.64 0.16 0.14
N VAL A 48 2.61 -0.07 0.94
CA VAL A 48 2.42 0.48 2.28
C VAL A 48 2.20 -0.68 3.25
N ASP A 49 3.10 -0.80 4.24
CA ASP A 49 3.00 -1.73 5.35
C ASP A 49 2.62 -0.97 6.63
N VAL A 50 1.55 -1.43 7.29
CA VAL A 50 1.16 -1.00 8.62
C VAL A 50 1.21 -2.20 9.56
N THR A 51 2.21 -2.21 10.44
CA THR A 51 2.39 -3.22 11.47
C THR A 51 1.95 -2.69 12.84
N PHE A 52 1.13 -3.48 13.55
CA PHE A 52 0.59 -3.13 14.87
C PHE A 52 1.28 -3.95 15.97
N GLU A 53 2.20 -3.32 16.71
CA GLU A 53 3.08 -4.02 17.66
C GLU A 53 2.57 -4.02 19.11
N GLU A 54 1.76 -3.05 19.51
CA GLU A 54 1.43 -2.83 20.93
C GLU A 54 0.41 -3.80 21.53
N GLU A 55 0.60 -4.14 22.81
CA GLU A 55 -0.18 -5.15 23.54
C GLU A 55 -1.66 -4.79 23.69
N ASP A 56 -1.97 -3.50 23.85
CA ASP A 56 -3.33 -2.98 24.08
C ASP A 56 -4.04 -2.53 22.80
N ASN A 57 -3.48 -2.86 21.63
CA ASN A 57 -4.12 -2.60 20.35
C ASN A 57 -5.02 -3.78 19.94
N LYS A 58 -6.29 -3.51 19.60
CA LYS A 58 -7.21 -4.52 19.04
C LYS A 58 -6.71 -5.18 17.75
N TYR A 59 -5.72 -4.57 17.10
CA TYR A 59 -5.08 -5.07 15.90
C TYR A 59 -3.68 -5.66 16.15
N ARG A 60 -3.32 -5.95 17.41
CA ARG A 60 -2.02 -6.52 17.78
C ARG A 60 -1.64 -7.71 16.87
N SER A 61 -0.39 -7.73 16.44
CA SER A 61 0.19 -8.75 15.57
C SER A 61 -0.48 -8.86 14.19
N LYS A 62 -1.27 -7.85 13.79
CA LYS A 62 -1.73 -7.71 12.41
C LYS A 62 -0.72 -6.88 11.64
N CYS A 63 -0.56 -7.25 10.38
CA CYS A 63 0.11 -6.46 9.36
C CYS A 63 -0.93 -6.20 8.28
N TRP A 64 -1.10 -4.93 7.92
CA TRP A 64 -1.94 -4.52 6.80
C TRP A 64 -1.04 -4.06 5.67
N LEU A 65 -1.21 -4.69 4.52
CA LEU A 65 -0.46 -4.42 3.31
C LEU A 65 -1.39 -3.80 2.28
N PHE A 66 -0.99 -2.67 1.72
CA PHE A 66 -1.72 -1.98 0.67
C PHE A 66 -0.78 -1.55 -0.45
N ASP A 67 -1.23 -1.72 -1.68
CA ASP A 67 -0.63 -1.14 -2.86
C ASP A 67 -1.49 0.03 -3.31
N LEU A 68 -0.89 1.20 -3.51
CA LEU A 68 -1.57 2.42 -3.92
C LEU A 68 -0.92 2.99 -5.18
N CYS A 69 -1.73 3.36 -6.16
CA CYS A 69 -1.19 4.14 -7.28
C CYS A 69 -0.81 5.56 -6.84
N ASP A 70 0.05 6.24 -7.60
CA ASP A 70 0.48 7.63 -7.36
C ASP A 70 -0.64 8.57 -6.93
N GLU A 71 -1.72 8.63 -7.72
CA GLU A 71 -2.86 9.50 -7.46
C GLU A 71 -3.54 9.16 -6.12
N CYS A 72 -3.64 7.86 -5.81
CA CYS A 72 -4.25 7.37 -4.59
C CYS A 72 -3.37 7.61 -3.37
N LEU A 73 -2.05 7.45 -3.51
CA LEU A 73 -1.07 7.75 -2.47
C LEU A 73 -1.06 9.24 -2.16
N VAL A 74 -0.96 10.09 -3.17
CA VAL A 74 -1.03 11.56 -3.02
C VAL A 74 -2.36 11.95 -2.37
N GLY A 75 -3.47 11.38 -2.82
CA GLY A 75 -4.78 11.59 -2.21
C GLY A 75 -4.87 11.12 -0.76
N PHE A 76 -4.18 10.04 -0.39
CA PHE A 76 -4.08 9.56 0.99
C PHE A 76 -3.24 10.51 1.86
N VAL A 77 -2.07 10.92 1.40
CA VAL A 77 -1.20 11.87 2.11
C VAL A 77 -1.90 13.21 2.36
N LYS A 78 -2.74 13.67 1.41
CA LYS A 78 -3.57 14.88 1.57
C LYS A 78 -4.60 14.79 2.71
N THR A 79 -4.92 13.58 3.21
CA THR A 79 -5.81 13.41 4.37
C THR A 79 -5.11 13.69 5.70
N PHE A 80 -3.77 13.74 5.72
CA PHE A 80 -3.03 13.98 6.94
C PHE A 80 -3.10 15.45 7.34
N LYS A 81 -3.52 15.70 8.58
CA LYS A 81 -3.44 17.02 9.21
C LYS A 81 -2.01 17.58 9.19
N HIS A 82 -1.03 16.69 9.34
CA HIS A 82 0.38 17.01 9.24
C HIS A 82 0.99 16.23 8.07
N ALA A 83 0.96 16.84 6.88
CA ALA A 83 1.60 16.26 5.71
C ALA A 83 3.14 16.19 5.88
N PRO A 84 3.81 15.22 5.23
CA PRO A 84 5.27 15.09 5.23
C PRO A 84 5.97 16.38 4.79
N ASP A 85 7.16 16.65 5.36
CA ASP A 85 7.84 17.93 5.20
C ASP A 85 8.07 18.32 3.73
N TRP A 86 8.52 17.37 2.89
CA TRP A 86 8.75 17.62 1.46
C TRP A 86 7.48 17.75 0.63
N PHE A 87 6.33 17.24 1.12
CA PHE A 87 5.06 17.29 0.41
C PHE A 87 4.49 18.72 0.35
N ARG A 88 4.75 19.52 1.39
CA ARG A 88 4.26 20.91 1.50
C ARG A 88 4.88 21.86 0.46
N GLY A 89 6.13 21.60 0.07
CA GLY A 89 6.88 22.44 -0.88
C GLY A 89 6.42 22.33 -2.33
N ASN A 90 5.92 21.15 -2.73
CA ASN A 90 5.55 20.88 -4.13
C ASN A 90 4.03 20.97 -4.39
N TYR A 91 3.18 20.78 -3.38
CA TYR A 91 1.72 20.70 -3.54
C TYR A 91 0.95 21.89 -2.95
N GLY A 92 1.65 22.89 -2.40
CA GLY A 92 1.08 24.14 -1.89
C GLY A 92 0.30 24.02 -0.57
N HIS A 93 0.01 25.16 0.06
CA HIS A 93 -0.71 25.29 1.34
C HIS A 93 -2.19 24.87 1.29
N SER A 94 -2.71 24.37 0.17
CA SER A 94 -4.12 23.99 0.00
C SER A 94 -4.57 22.77 0.81
N THR A 95 -3.64 22.06 1.46
CA THR A 95 -3.92 20.89 2.30
C THR A 95 -4.73 21.20 3.57
N GLN A 96 -4.78 22.45 4.02
CA GLN A 96 -5.60 22.85 5.18
C GLN A 96 -7.11 22.90 4.88
N ARG A 97 -7.52 23.25 3.65
CA ARG A 97 -8.96 23.42 3.30
C ARG A 97 -9.75 22.12 3.29
N ILE A 98 -9.14 21.00 2.88
CA ILE A 98 -9.83 19.69 2.81
C ILE A 98 -10.17 19.19 4.22
N PHE A 99 -9.31 19.46 5.21
CA PHE A 99 -9.59 19.10 6.61
C PHE A 99 -10.68 19.99 7.22
N GLU A 100 -10.68 21.29 6.92
CA GLU A 100 -11.72 22.21 7.38
C GLU A 100 -13.10 21.88 6.77
N GLU A 101 -13.16 21.53 5.48
CA GLU A 101 -14.39 21.07 4.81
C GLU A 101 -14.83 19.68 5.30
N TRP A 102 -13.92 18.79 5.70
CA TRP A 102 -14.28 17.50 6.30
C TRP A 102 -14.80 17.65 7.73
N VAL A 103 -14.20 18.53 8.54
CA VAL A 103 -14.71 18.89 9.88
C VAL A 103 -16.10 19.55 9.76
N SER A 104 -16.33 20.40 8.74
CA SER A 104 -17.63 21.03 8.54
C SER A 104 -18.72 20.07 8.04
N ASN A 105 -18.35 19.05 7.25
CA ASN A 105 -19.31 18.16 6.59
C ASN A 105 -19.45 16.76 7.23
N GLY A 106 -18.57 16.36 8.14
CA GLY A 106 -18.41 14.96 8.56
C GLY A 106 -18.59 14.65 10.05
N CYS A 107 -18.74 15.64 10.94
CA CYS A 107 -18.89 15.38 12.37
C CYS A 107 -20.30 15.74 12.88
N LYS A 108 -21.33 15.05 12.37
CA LYS A 108 -22.57 14.93 13.14
C LYS A 108 -22.33 13.85 14.19
N SER A 109 -22.13 14.29 15.43
CA SER A 109 -22.06 13.43 16.60
C SER A 109 -23.25 12.46 16.58
N TYR A 110 -22.95 11.16 16.53
CA TYR A 110 -23.92 10.17 16.98
C TYR A 110 -24.05 10.36 18.49
N ASP A 111 -25.09 11.07 18.88
CA ASP A 111 -25.54 11.12 20.28
C ASP A 111 -25.84 9.68 20.71
N ARG A 112 -25.11 9.23 21.73
CA ARG A 112 -25.32 7.95 22.39
C ARG A 112 -26.69 7.98 23.06
N PHE A 113 -27.58 7.07 22.67
CA PHE A 113 -28.66 6.58 23.52
C PHE A 113 -28.15 5.40 24.36
#